data_AF-A0AAE0VTZ5-F1
#
_entry.id   AF-A0AAE0VTZ5-F1
#
_cell.length_a   1.000
_cell.length_b   1.000
_cell.length_c   1.000
_cell.angle_alpha   90.00
_cell.angle_beta   90.00
_cell.angle_gamma   90.00
#
_symmetry.space_group_name_H-M   'P 1'
#
loop_
_entity.id
_entity.type
_entity.pdbx_description
1 polymer ?
#
loop_
_entity_poly.entity_id
_entity_poly.type
_entity_poly.pdbx_seq_one_letter_code
_entity_poly.pdbx_strand_id
1 'polypeptide(L)'
;MHDNLKNDGGGPLILFATPPGLEDLRVVSVYINRSQIQSTQTASSFQAQIIKCREFIFTEPDVIGSPSYESENCFHLVAQVSVWKMGRLHARFNKIGLEVSKPLQVTPAMYQACLRYTLLARIAPLWNKAGDWLVQGRDFLMETGYTNAVKLDVNVNKTELYFSMEATAARFSPLKVIDLDITGIKMADFLQNATAEIPHSCIASDWCFVLPSMKKGRIIKISHDLPSDCPFRNYKELKRHWKNTYGYRLPESEDGMLYYQVNFRPLGDRLYSYPL
;
A
#
# COMPACT_ATOMS: atom_id res chain seq x y z
N MET A 1 13.06 11.91 -3.00
CA MET A 1 12.82 11.87 -1.54
C MET A 1 14.11 11.46 -0.84
N HIS A 2 14.72 12.37 -0.08
CA HIS A 2 15.91 12.10 0.75
C HIS A 2 15.46 11.78 2.18
N ASP A 3 15.91 10.66 2.76
CA ASP A 3 15.60 10.29 4.14
C ASP A 3 16.49 11.07 5.10
N ASN A 4 15.90 12.02 5.84
CA ASN A 4 16.54 12.73 6.95
C ASN A 4 15.78 12.44 8.25
N LEU A 5 16.05 11.28 8.86
CA LEU A 5 15.50 10.87 10.14
C LEU A 5 16.31 11.51 11.28
N LYS A 6 15.64 12.16 12.25
CA LYS A 6 16.27 12.57 13.51
C LYS A 6 15.98 11.52 14.57
N ASN A 7 17.03 10.87 15.09
CA ASN A 7 16.89 9.83 16.11
C ASN A 7 16.91 10.46 17.52
N ASP A 8 15.76 10.47 18.20
CA ASP A 8 15.63 10.96 19.58
C ASP A 8 15.85 9.81 20.58
N GLY A 9 17.05 9.20 20.56
CA GLY A 9 17.72 8.54 21.70
C GLY A 9 17.03 7.46 22.56
N GLY A 10 15.78 7.06 22.34
CA GLY A 10 15.06 6.05 23.12
C GLY A 10 15.03 4.70 22.43
N GLY A 11 15.38 3.63 23.15
CA GLY A 11 15.19 2.25 22.67
C GLY A 11 13.70 1.94 22.40
N PRO A 12 13.38 0.84 21.72
CA PRO A 12 12.01 0.52 21.34
C PRO A 12 11.11 0.34 22.57
N LEU A 13 9.92 0.95 22.53
CA LEU A 13 8.85 0.72 23.49
C LEU A 13 8.19 -0.64 23.19
N ILE A 14 8.19 -1.54 24.17
CA ILE A 14 7.56 -2.85 24.07
C ILE A 14 6.22 -2.84 24.84
N LEU A 15 5.13 -3.17 24.14
CA LEU A 15 3.79 -3.24 24.71
C LEU A 15 3.25 -4.67 24.60
N PHE A 16 2.96 -5.30 25.73
CA PHE A 16 2.38 -6.65 25.77
C PHE A 16 0.86 -6.58 25.75
N ALA A 17 0.26 -7.54 25.05
CA ALA A 17 -1.18 -7.78 25.04
C ALA A 17 -1.45 -9.27 25.25
N THR A 18 -2.64 -9.60 25.74
CA THR A 18 -3.08 -10.98 25.86
C THR A 18 -3.28 -11.57 24.46
N PRO A 19 -2.59 -12.67 24.09
CA PRO A 19 -2.87 -13.35 22.84
C PRO A 19 -4.29 -13.94 22.88
N PRO A 20 -5.01 -13.99 21.75
CA PRO A 20 -6.28 -14.69 21.72
C PRO A 20 -6.05 -16.20 21.88
N GLY A 21 -7.07 -16.93 22.34
CA GLY A 21 -7.11 -18.39 22.24
C GLY A 21 -7.12 -18.81 20.78
N LEU A 22 -5.96 -19.17 20.22
CA LEU A 22 -5.82 -19.54 18.80
C LEU A 22 -6.65 -20.79 18.46
N GLU A 23 -6.90 -21.65 19.45
CA GLU A 23 -7.79 -22.80 19.40
C GLU A 23 -9.25 -22.45 19.10
N ASP A 24 -9.69 -21.24 19.49
CA ASP A 24 -11.05 -20.73 19.26
C ASP A 24 -11.17 -19.97 17.94
N LEU A 25 -10.06 -19.80 17.23
CA LEU A 25 -10.02 -19.12 15.94
C LEU A 25 -9.92 -20.11 14.79
N ARG A 26 -10.49 -19.75 13.65
CA ARG A 26 -10.26 -20.44 12.38
C ARG A 26 -9.87 -19.44 11.30
N VAL A 27 -8.99 -19.89 10.41
CA VAL A 27 -8.63 -19.19 9.19
C VAL A 27 -9.33 -19.84 8.00
N VAL A 28 -9.82 -19.02 7.08
CA VAL A 28 -10.23 -19.46 5.74
C VAL A 28 -9.42 -18.72 4.69
N SER A 29 -9.06 -19.44 3.62
CA SER A 29 -8.54 -18.84 2.40
C SER A 29 -9.71 -18.56 1.46
N VAL A 30 -9.78 -17.33 0.97
CA VAL A 30 -10.84 -16.86 0.08
C VAL A 30 -10.22 -16.56 -1.28
N TYR A 31 -10.79 -17.16 -2.32
CA TYR A 31 -10.31 -17.10 -3.68
C TYR A 31 -11.27 -16.28 -4.55
N ILE A 32 -10.68 -15.38 -5.33
CA ILE A 32 -11.37 -14.55 -6.30
C ILE A 32 -11.30 -15.25 -7.65
N ASN A 33 -12.46 -15.47 -8.27
CA ASN A 33 -12.51 -16.11 -9.58
C ASN A 33 -11.83 -15.21 -10.64
N ARG A 34 -10.93 -15.80 -11.44
CA ARG A 34 -10.18 -15.07 -12.49
C ARG A 34 -11.11 -14.41 -13.51
N SER A 35 -12.29 -14.97 -13.79
CA SER A 35 -13.26 -14.36 -14.69
C SER A 35 -13.80 -13.03 -14.14
N GLN A 36 -13.98 -12.91 -12.82
CA GLN A 36 -14.36 -11.64 -12.18
C GLN A 36 -13.23 -10.61 -12.30
N ILE A 37 -11.96 -11.03 -12.14
CA ILE A 37 -10.77 -10.18 -12.28
C ILE A 37 -10.66 -9.60 -13.71
N GLN A 38 -10.99 -10.40 -14.72
CA GLN A 38 -10.94 -10.01 -16.15
C GLN A 38 -12.14 -9.17 -16.60
N SER A 39 -13.33 -9.37 -16.03
CA SER A 39 -14.54 -8.60 -16.38
C SER A 39 -14.44 -7.12 -16.03
N THR A 40 -13.66 -6.78 -14.99
CA THR A 40 -13.28 -5.42 -14.65
C THR A 40 -12.03 -5.03 -15.44
N GLN A 41 -12.18 -4.58 -16.69
CA GLN A 41 -11.11 -3.99 -17.53
C GLN A 41 -10.59 -2.65 -16.96
N THR A 42 -10.12 -2.69 -15.72
CA THR A 42 -9.62 -1.58 -14.93
C THR A 42 -8.35 -2.04 -14.24
N ALA A 43 -7.30 -1.23 -14.21
CA ALA A 43 -6.06 -1.48 -13.46
C ALA A 43 -6.22 -2.00 -12.03
N SER A 44 -7.38 -1.79 -11.38
CA SER A 44 -7.70 -2.36 -10.07
C SER A 44 -7.76 -3.89 -10.04
N SER A 45 -7.69 -4.57 -11.19
CA SER A 45 -7.56 -6.02 -11.27
C SER A 45 -6.21 -6.55 -10.77
N PHE A 46 -5.13 -5.76 -10.82
CA PHE A 46 -3.78 -6.19 -10.42
C PHE A 46 -3.63 -6.51 -8.92
N GLN A 47 -4.60 -6.12 -8.09
CA GLN A 47 -4.58 -6.33 -6.64
C GLN A 47 -5.99 -6.57 -6.08
N ALA A 48 -6.83 -7.31 -6.80
CA ALA A 48 -8.22 -7.59 -6.41
C ALA A 48 -8.32 -8.22 -5.01
N GLN A 49 -7.38 -9.09 -4.64
CA GLN A 49 -7.24 -9.71 -3.32
C GLN A 49 -7.01 -8.68 -2.21
N ILE A 50 -6.24 -7.62 -2.47
CA ILE A 50 -5.99 -6.54 -1.50
C ILE A 50 -7.29 -5.75 -1.28
N ILE A 51 -7.96 -5.37 -2.36
CA ILE A 51 -9.21 -4.61 -2.32
C ILE A 51 -10.28 -5.39 -1.57
N LYS A 52 -10.48 -6.66 -1.91
CA LYS A 52 -11.48 -7.52 -1.26
C LYS A 52 -11.14 -7.81 0.19
N CYS A 53 -9.88 -8.11 0.51
CA CYS A 53 -9.45 -8.29 1.90
C CYS A 53 -9.76 -7.04 2.75
N ARG A 54 -9.43 -5.84 2.23
CA ARG A 54 -9.73 -4.58 2.92
C ARG A 54 -11.23 -4.36 3.07
N GLU A 55 -12.03 -4.64 2.03
CA GLU A 55 -13.48 -4.58 2.09
C GLU A 55 -14.02 -5.37 3.30
N PHE A 56 -13.58 -6.61 3.48
CA PHE A 56 -13.97 -7.44 4.63
C PHE A 56 -13.50 -6.85 5.97
N ILE A 57 -12.24 -6.41 6.07
CA ILE A 57 -11.68 -5.81 7.30
C ILE A 57 -12.50 -4.60 7.80
N PHE A 58 -13.04 -3.79 6.88
CA PHE A 58 -13.80 -2.59 7.21
C PHE A 58 -15.30 -2.81 7.38
N THR A 59 -15.84 -3.92 6.86
CA THR A 59 -17.29 -4.18 6.89
C THR A 59 -17.67 -5.28 7.88
N GLU A 60 -16.72 -6.11 8.31
CA GLU A 60 -16.93 -7.18 9.29
C GLU A 60 -16.00 -6.93 10.50
N PRO A 61 -16.52 -6.36 11.61
CA PRO A 61 -15.70 -5.93 12.73
C PRO A 61 -14.97 -7.09 13.43
N ASP A 62 -15.57 -8.28 13.42
CA ASP A 62 -15.10 -9.50 14.08
C ASP A 62 -14.08 -10.31 13.26
N VAL A 63 -13.60 -9.73 12.15
CA VAL A 63 -12.66 -10.36 11.22
C VAL A 63 -11.37 -9.56 11.13
N ILE A 64 -10.25 -10.28 11.16
CA ILE A 64 -8.96 -9.78 10.70
C ILE A 64 -8.57 -10.53 9.43
N GLY A 65 -7.77 -9.92 8.56
CA GLY A 65 -7.35 -10.58 7.33
C GLY A 65 -6.02 -10.07 6.80
N SER A 66 -5.48 -10.79 5.82
CA SER A 66 -4.32 -10.39 5.02
C SER A 66 -4.47 -10.92 3.60
N PRO A 67 -4.11 -10.15 2.55
CA PRO A 67 -3.89 -10.71 1.24
C PRO A 67 -2.77 -11.76 1.29
N SER A 68 -2.84 -12.76 0.41
CA SER A 68 -1.78 -13.76 0.26
C SER A 68 -0.56 -13.13 -0.42
N TYR A 69 0.64 -13.50 0.02
CA TYR A 69 1.89 -13.16 -0.68
C TYR A 69 2.19 -14.11 -1.84
N GLU A 70 1.63 -15.31 -1.80
CA GLU A 70 1.92 -16.38 -2.75
C GLU A 70 0.97 -16.37 -3.95
N SER A 71 -0.20 -15.76 -3.81
CA SER A 71 -1.20 -15.70 -4.88
C SER A 71 -1.92 -14.37 -4.97
N GLU A 72 -2.01 -13.84 -6.19
CA GLU A 72 -2.69 -12.58 -6.52
C GLU A 72 -4.22 -12.70 -6.53
N ASN A 73 -4.80 -13.89 -6.35
CA ASN A 73 -6.25 -14.07 -6.30
C ASN A 73 -6.76 -14.59 -4.95
N CYS A 74 -5.91 -14.59 -3.92
CA CYS A 74 -6.21 -15.19 -2.62
C CYS A 74 -5.97 -14.20 -1.47
N PHE A 75 -6.83 -14.26 -0.47
CA PHE A 75 -6.61 -13.61 0.82
C PHE A 75 -7.11 -14.49 1.95
N HIS A 76 -6.60 -14.26 3.15
CA HIS A 76 -6.92 -15.04 4.34
C HIS A 76 -7.75 -14.19 5.31
N LEU A 77 -8.77 -14.81 5.92
CA LEU A 77 -9.58 -14.20 6.97
C LEU A 77 -9.53 -15.08 8.21
N VAL A 78 -9.32 -14.46 9.37
CA VAL A 78 -9.35 -15.09 10.69
C VAL A 78 -10.52 -14.52 11.48
N ALA A 79 -11.31 -15.40 12.07
CA ALA A 79 -12.39 -15.05 12.99
C ALA A 79 -12.61 -16.18 14.01
N GLN A 80 -13.39 -15.88 15.06
CA GLN A 80 -13.81 -16.88 16.03
C GLN A 80 -14.69 -17.97 15.40
N VAL A 81 -14.62 -19.19 15.94
CA VAL A 81 -15.47 -20.31 15.52
C VAL A 81 -16.96 -19.96 15.58
N SER A 82 -17.39 -19.19 16.58
CA SER A 82 -18.77 -18.68 16.71
C SER A 82 -19.19 -17.85 15.49
N VAL A 83 -18.32 -16.95 15.02
CA VAL A 83 -18.56 -16.09 13.85
C VAL A 83 -18.74 -16.91 12.58
N TRP A 84 -17.92 -17.94 12.37
CA TRP A 84 -18.07 -18.84 11.23
C TRP A 84 -19.38 -19.63 11.26
N LYS A 85 -19.78 -20.12 12.45
CA LYS A 85 -21.01 -20.90 12.67
C LYS A 85 -22.29 -20.09 12.41
N MET A 86 -22.28 -18.77 12.58
CA MET A 86 -23.42 -17.92 12.25
C MET A 86 -23.77 -17.92 10.75
N GLY A 87 -22.88 -18.38 9.87
CA GLY A 87 -23.15 -18.53 8.43
C GLY A 87 -23.24 -17.23 7.63
N ARG A 88 -23.31 -16.06 8.27
CA ARG A 88 -23.38 -14.74 7.60
C ARG A 88 -22.23 -14.50 6.62
N LEU A 89 -20.98 -14.81 7.02
CA LEU A 89 -19.82 -14.67 6.14
C LEU A 89 -19.90 -15.61 4.94
N HIS A 90 -20.28 -16.87 5.14
CA HIS A 90 -20.48 -17.85 4.07
C HIS A 90 -21.56 -17.40 3.07
N ALA A 91 -22.70 -16.90 3.57
CA ALA A 91 -23.75 -16.34 2.74
C ALA A 91 -23.25 -15.15 1.92
N ARG A 92 -22.43 -14.28 2.52
CA ARG A 92 -21.80 -13.16 1.81
C ARG A 92 -20.84 -13.66 0.74
N PHE A 93 -19.91 -14.57 1.03
CA PHE A 93 -18.98 -15.12 0.04
C PHE A 93 -19.71 -15.67 -1.18
N ASN A 94 -20.75 -16.49 -0.96
CA ASN A 94 -21.58 -17.04 -2.03
C ASN A 94 -22.28 -15.94 -2.85
N LYS A 95 -22.86 -14.95 -2.18
CA LYS A 95 -23.56 -13.82 -2.83
C LYS A 95 -22.64 -13.04 -3.77
N ILE A 96 -21.37 -12.88 -3.42
CA ILE A 96 -20.39 -12.16 -4.25
C ILE A 96 -19.51 -13.10 -5.10
N GLY A 97 -19.85 -14.40 -5.17
CA GLY A 97 -19.17 -15.38 -6.01
C GLY A 97 -17.73 -15.66 -5.64
N LEU A 98 -17.39 -15.60 -4.35
CA LEU A 98 -16.07 -15.98 -3.84
C LEU A 98 -16.04 -17.46 -3.45
N GLU A 99 -14.94 -18.12 -3.76
CA GLU A 99 -14.69 -19.50 -3.35
C GLU A 99 -13.91 -19.51 -2.04
N VAL A 100 -14.20 -20.47 -1.16
CA VAL A 100 -13.66 -20.48 0.21
C VAL A 100 -13.12 -21.87 0.55
N SER A 101 -11.93 -21.91 1.14
CA SER A 101 -11.35 -23.16 1.64
C SER A 101 -12.11 -23.69 2.85
N LYS A 102 -11.85 -24.94 3.22
CA LYS A 102 -12.25 -25.45 4.54
C LYS A 102 -11.58 -24.60 5.64
N PRO A 103 -12.26 -24.34 6.76
CA PRO A 103 -11.66 -23.66 7.91
C PRO A 103 -10.52 -24.48 8.50
N LEU A 104 -9.38 -23.82 8.72
CA LEU A 104 -8.18 -24.42 9.30
C LEU A 104 -7.87 -23.80 10.66
N GLN A 105 -7.10 -24.53 11.46
CA GLN A 105 -6.58 -24.01 12.73
C GLN A 105 -5.61 -22.85 12.47
N VAL A 106 -5.70 -21.81 13.28
CA VAL A 106 -4.84 -20.62 13.14
C VAL A 106 -3.47 -20.91 13.76
N THR A 107 -2.41 -20.64 13.00
CA THR A 107 -1.04 -20.62 13.53
C THR A 107 -0.66 -19.21 13.99
N PRO A 108 0.31 -19.05 14.92
CA PRO A 108 0.79 -17.74 15.33
C PRO A 108 1.22 -16.86 14.14
N ALA A 109 1.90 -17.44 13.14
CA ALA A 109 2.33 -16.73 11.94
C ALA A 109 1.14 -16.20 11.10
N MET A 110 0.09 -17.02 10.92
CA MET A 110 -1.12 -16.60 10.21
C MET A 110 -1.84 -15.47 10.95
N TYR A 111 -1.96 -15.60 12.28
CA TYR A 111 -2.57 -14.57 13.11
C TYR A 111 -1.77 -13.26 13.06
N GLN A 112 -0.44 -13.34 13.19
CA GLN A 112 0.46 -12.17 13.10
C GLN A 112 0.32 -11.45 11.77
N ALA A 113 0.31 -12.18 10.66
CA ALA A 113 0.14 -11.59 9.33
C ALA A 113 -1.21 -10.86 9.20
N CYS A 114 -2.31 -11.51 9.59
CA CYS A 114 -3.65 -10.93 9.53
C CYS A 114 -3.81 -9.73 10.48
N LEU A 115 -3.28 -9.83 11.70
CA LEU A 115 -3.32 -8.75 12.69
C LEU A 115 -2.51 -7.55 12.20
N ARG A 116 -1.26 -7.77 11.74
CA ARG A 116 -0.40 -6.70 11.21
C ARG A 116 -1.08 -6.00 10.05
N TYR A 117 -1.57 -6.74 9.06
CA TYR A 117 -2.23 -6.13 7.90
C TYR A 117 -3.51 -5.39 8.28
N THR A 118 -4.36 -5.99 9.12
CA THR A 118 -5.61 -5.38 9.57
C THR A 118 -5.38 -4.10 10.38
N LEU A 119 -4.39 -4.12 11.28
CA LEU A 119 -4.00 -2.96 12.06
C LEU A 119 -3.58 -1.80 11.15
N LEU A 120 -2.66 -2.07 10.22
CA LEU A 120 -2.21 -1.08 9.23
C LEU A 120 -3.34 -0.55 8.35
N ALA A 121 -4.27 -1.42 7.95
CA ALA A 121 -5.43 -1.01 7.20
C ALA A 121 -6.32 -0.05 7.99
N ARG A 122 -6.61 -0.37 9.27
CA ARG A 122 -7.54 0.39 10.11
C ARG A 122 -7.00 1.74 10.58
N ILE A 123 -5.69 1.88 10.77
CA ILE A 123 -5.09 3.16 11.21
C ILE A 123 -4.84 4.13 10.05
N ALA A 124 -4.82 3.66 8.80
CA ALA A 124 -4.81 4.53 7.63
C ALA A 124 -6.19 5.22 7.46
N PRO A 125 -6.24 6.50 7.05
CA PRO A 125 -5.13 7.34 6.62
C PRO A 125 -4.51 8.18 7.74
N LEU A 126 -4.80 7.95 9.01
CA LEU A 126 -4.21 8.75 10.10
C LEU A 126 -2.73 8.41 10.30
N TRP A 127 -2.36 7.15 10.05
CA TRP A 127 -1.00 6.64 10.04
C TRP A 127 -0.78 5.85 8.75
N ASN A 128 0.18 6.28 7.93
CA ASN A 128 0.39 5.75 6.58
C ASN A 128 1.73 5.07 6.47
N LYS A 129 1.75 3.84 5.96
CA LYS A 129 2.99 3.08 5.79
C LYS A 129 3.85 3.69 4.69
N ALA A 130 5.06 4.16 5.00
CA ALA A 130 6.11 4.54 4.05
C ALA A 130 7.39 3.77 4.40
N GLY A 131 7.70 2.73 3.62
CA GLY A 131 8.76 1.78 3.95
C GLY A 131 8.44 1.02 5.25
N ASP A 132 9.35 1.11 6.22
CA ASP A 132 9.18 0.52 7.55
C ASP A 132 8.46 1.45 8.55
N TRP A 133 8.25 2.71 8.18
CA TRP A 133 7.68 3.72 9.06
C TRP A 133 6.18 3.90 8.81
N LEU A 134 5.46 4.22 9.88
CA LEU A 134 4.09 4.74 9.85
C LEU A 134 4.15 6.24 10.05
N VAL A 135 3.77 7.00 9.04
CA VAL A 135 3.85 8.45 8.99
C VAL A 135 2.51 9.04 9.38
N GLN A 136 2.51 9.97 10.33
CA GLN A 136 1.29 10.61 10.80
C GLN A 136 0.74 11.60 9.77
N GLY A 137 -0.59 11.60 9.60
CA GLY A 137 -1.33 12.62 8.87
C GLY A 137 -2.04 12.09 7.63
N ARG A 138 -3.28 12.55 7.42
CA ARG A 138 -4.10 12.14 6.27
C ARG A 138 -3.53 12.58 4.93
N ASP A 139 -2.85 13.72 4.95
CA ASP A 139 -2.34 14.43 3.79
C ASP A 139 -0.80 14.50 3.84
N PHE A 140 -0.15 13.51 4.48
CA PHE A 140 1.30 13.47 4.71
C PHE A 140 2.16 13.59 3.43
N LEU A 141 1.58 13.32 2.25
CA LEU A 141 2.25 13.49 0.96
C LEU A 141 2.48 14.97 0.60
N MET A 142 1.65 15.86 1.14
CA MET A 142 1.70 17.31 0.90
C MET A 142 2.49 18.06 1.98
N GLU A 143 2.82 17.37 3.09
CA GLU A 143 3.55 17.95 4.20
C GLU A 143 5.04 18.13 3.83
N THR A 144 5.55 19.35 4.01
CA THR A 144 6.96 19.67 3.71
C THR A 144 7.83 19.72 4.96
N GLY A 145 7.20 19.75 6.14
CA GLY A 145 7.85 19.78 7.44
C GLY A 145 8.20 18.40 8.00
N TYR A 146 8.72 18.40 9.22
CA TYR A 146 8.83 17.18 10.01
C TYR A 146 7.45 16.74 10.48
N THR A 147 7.18 15.44 10.36
CA THR A 147 5.98 14.80 10.90
C THR A 147 6.38 13.64 11.79
N ASN A 148 5.49 13.28 12.71
CA ASN A 148 5.72 12.13 13.58
C ASN A 148 5.70 10.85 12.74
N ALA A 149 6.67 9.99 12.98
CA ALA A 149 6.73 8.68 12.38
C ALA A 149 6.99 7.62 13.45
N VAL A 150 6.39 6.45 13.27
CA VAL A 150 6.54 5.32 14.18
C VAL A 150 6.86 4.07 13.38
N LYS A 151 7.97 3.41 13.69
CA LYS A 151 8.22 2.04 13.24
C LYS A 151 7.46 1.10 14.18
N LEU A 152 6.65 0.22 13.60
CA LEU A 152 5.80 -0.70 14.34
C LEU A 152 6.06 -2.14 13.90
N ASP A 153 6.42 -2.99 14.84
CA ASP A 153 6.51 -4.43 14.65
C ASP A 153 5.52 -5.17 15.57
N VAL A 154 4.81 -6.13 14.99
CA VAL A 154 3.83 -6.98 15.66
C VAL A 154 4.40 -8.37 15.73
N ASN A 155 4.50 -8.92 16.94
CA ASN A 155 4.99 -10.27 17.19
C ASN A 155 3.94 -11.09 17.93
N VAL A 156 3.69 -12.30 17.43
CA VAL A 156 2.75 -13.26 18.02
C VAL A 156 3.47 -14.59 18.12
N ASN A 157 3.51 -15.14 19.32
CA ASN A 157 3.87 -16.53 19.55
C ASN A 157 2.69 -17.25 20.24
N LYS A 158 2.89 -18.47 20.74
CA LYS A 158 1.81 -19.24 21.39
C LYS A 158 1.37 -18.67 22.75
N THR A 159 2.24 -17.92 23.42
CA THR A 159 2.09 -17.47 24.81
C THR A 159 1.98 -15.95 24.93
N GLU A 160 2.47 -15.20 23.94
CA GLU A 160 2.62 -13.76 24.01
C GLU A 160 2.23 -13.11 22.69
N LEU A 161 1.62 -11.94 22.81
CA LEU A 161 1.45 -10.97 21.75
C LEU A 161 2.08 -9.67 22.23
N TYR A 162 2.99 -9.10 21.45
CA TYR A 162 3.56 -7.79 21.78
C TYR A 162 3.82 -6.94 20.54
N PHE A 163 3.88 -5.64 20.79
CA PHE A 163 4.20 -4.61 19.83
C PHE A 163 5.53 -3.98 20.20
N SER A 164 6.42 -3.83 19.22
CA SER A 164 7.65 -3.04 19.36
C SER A 164 7.47 -1.74 18.57
N MET A 165 7.72 -0.61 19.22
CA MET A 165 7.49 0.71 18.66
C MET A 165 8.71 1.62 18.84
N GLU A 166 9.15 2.24 17.76
CA GLU A 166 10.21 3.26 17.75
C GLU A 166 9.64 4.53 17.13
N ALA A 167 9.72 5.65 17.85
CA ALA A 167 9.20 6.94 17.41
C ALA A 167 10.33 7.83 16.90
N THR A 168 10.04 8.61 15.87
CA THR A 168 10.97 9.58 15.28
C THR A 168 10.21 10.74 14.66
N ALA A 169 10.94 11.80 14.32
CA ALA A 169 10.47 12.83 13.41
C ALA A 169 11.05 12.56 12.01
N ALA A 170 10.18 12.31 11.04
CA ALA A 170 10.55 12.08 9.64
C ALA A 170 10.16 13.28 8.78
N ARG A 171 10.98 13.58 7.77
CA ARG A 171 10.64 14.57 6.73
C ARG A 171 10.72 13.90 5.36
N PHE A 172 9.59 13.89 4.67
CA PHE A 172 9.48 13.36 3.32
C PHE A 172 9.48 14.52 2.35
N SER A 173 10.63 14.82 1.73
CA SER A 173 10.68 15.89 0.73
C SER A 173 10.18 15.33 -0.61
N PRO A 174 9.06 15.84 -1.18
CA PRO A 174 8.59 15.42 -2.50
C PRO A 174 9.70 15.65 -3.52
N LEU A 175 9.82 14.73 -4.48
CA LEU A 175 10.77 14.87 -5.57
C LEU A 175 10.28 15.97 -6.50
N LYS A 176 11.13 16.96 -6.78
CA LYS A 176 10.85 18.00 -7.77
C LYS A 176 11.63 17.72 -9.04
N VAL A 177 11.11 18.20 -10.18
CA VAL A 177 11.80 18.10 -11.48
C VAL A 177 13.20 18.73 -11.42
N ILE A 178 13.36 19.83 -10.68
CA ILE A 178 14.66 20.50 -10.52
C ILE A 178 15.71 19.64 -9.81
N ASP A 179 15.30 18.64 -9.02
CA ASP A 179 16.20 17.73 -8.30
C ASP A 179 16.82 16.65 -9.20
N LEU A 180 16.43 16.60 -10.48
CA LEU A 180 16.74 15.51 -11.42
C LEU A 180 17.88 15.82 -12.39
N ASP A 181 18.51 16.99 -12.25
CA ASP A 181 19.64 17.43 -13.06
C ASP A 181 19.36 17.31 -14.57
N ILE A 182 18.20 17.81 -14.99
CA ILE A 182 17.75 17.74 -16.39
C ILE A 182 18.47 18.79 -17.23
N THR A 183 18.80 18.42 -18.47
CA THR A 183 19.43 19.35 -19.42
C THR A 183 18.58 20.61 -19.65
N GLY A 184 19.21 21.79 -19.61
CA GLY A 184 18.49 23.07 -19.62
C GLY A 184 17.56 23.29 -20.82
N ILE A 185 17.96 22.83 -22.02
CA ILE A 185 17.12 22.90 -23.23
C ILE A 185 15.86 22.06 -23.06
N LYS A 186 16.01 20.82 -22.55
CA LYS A 186 14.87 19.93 -22.40
C LYS A 186 13.94 20.36 -21.28
N MET A 187 14.49 20.93 -20.21
CA MET A 187 13.71 21.54 -19.13
C MET A 187 12.88 22.73 -19.65
N ALA A 188 13.48 23.61 -20.46
CA ALA A 188 12.78 24.76 -21.02
C ALA A 188 11.62 24.33 -21.95
N ASP A 189 11.85 23.36 -22.83
CA ASP A 189 10.81 22.74 -23.67
C ASP A 189 9.68 22.14 -22.81
N PHE A 190 10.03 21.37 -21.78
CA PHE A 190 9.06 20.76 -20.87
C PHE A 190 8.17 21.78 -20.15
N LEU A 191 8.72 22.91 -19.73
CA LEU A 191 7.96 23.96 -19.05
C LEU A 191 7.04 24.77 -19.99
N GLN A 192 7.38 24.89 -21.27
CA GLN A 192 6.63 25.69 -22.25
C GLN A 192 5.61 24.89 -23.04
N ASN A 193 5.81 23.58 -23.19
CA ASN A 193 4.97 22.70 -23.97
C ASN A 193 4.26 21.67 -23.08
N ALA A 194 2.93 21.78 -22.98
CA ALA A 194 2.09 20.88 -22.19
C ALA A 194 2.12 19.41 -22.66
N THR A 195 2.58 19.14 -23.88
CA THR A 195 2.70 17.77 -24.42
C THR A 195 4.13 17.24 -24.40
N ALA A 196 5.11 18.05 -23.98
CA ALA A 196 6.48 17.61 -23.90
C ALA A 196 6.67 16.58 -22.79
N GLU A 197 7.53 15.60 -23.04
CA GLU A 197 7.96 14.61 -22.06
C GLU A 197 9.48 14.70 -21.86
N ILE A 198 9.96 14.39 -20.65
CA ILE A 198 11.38 14.26 -20.36
C ILE A 198 11.75 12.77 -20.41
N PRO A 199 12.51 12.32 -21.43
CA PRO A 199 12.96 10.93 -21.52
C PRO A 199 14.13 10.66 -20.57
N HIS A 200 14.34 9.38 -20.26
CA HIS A 200 15.43 8.91 -19.39
C HIS A 200 16.81 9.48 -19.75
N SER A 201 17.12 9.59 -21.04
CA SER A 201 18.43 10.08 -21.53
C SER A 201 18.73 11.54 -21.13
N CYS A 202 17.71 12.30 -20.70
CA CYS A 202 17.86 13.68 -20.26
C CYS A 202 17.91 13.83 -18.74
N ILE A 203 17.83 12.74 -17.98
CA ILE A 203 17.79 12.72 -16.51
C ILE A 203 19.13 12.22 -15.97
N ALA A 204 19.94 13.10 -15.39
CA ALA A 204 21.23 12.68 -14.82
C ALA A 204 21.06 12.07 -13.41
N SER A 205 20.15 12.60 -12.60
CA SER A 205 19.84 12.10 -11.25
C SER A 205 18.55 11.28 -11.25
N ASP A 206 18.60 10.08 -11.84
CA ASP A 206 17.42 9.27 -12.16
C ASP A 206 16.93 8.32 -11.06
N TRP A 207 17.60 8.26 -9.91
CA TRP A 207 17.22 7.35 -8.82
C TRP A 207 16.41 8.05 -7.73
N CYS A 208 15.31 7.42 -7.30
CA CYS A 208 14.51 7.91 -6.19
C CYS A 208 13.99 6.75 -5.31
N PHE A 209 13.61 7.07 -4.07
CA PHE A 209 12.83 6.17 -3.22
C PHE A 209 11.34 6.35 -3.51
N VAL A 210 10.63 5.22 -3.65
CA VAL A 210 9.27 5.22 -4.20
C VAL A 210 8.28 4.63 -3.23
N LEU A 211 7.24 5.41 -2.94
CA LEU A 211 6.13 4.99 -2.09
C LEU A 211 5.30 3.86 -2.72
N PRO A 212 4.58 3.07 -1.89
CA PRO A 212 4.62 3.05 -0.43
C PRO A 212 5.81 2.26 0.12
N SER A 213 6.49 1.48 -0.72
CA SER A 213 7.53 0.54 -0.27
C SER A 213 8.85 1.20 0.14
N MET A 214 9.06 2.45 -0.27
CA MET A 214 10.33 3.17 -0.16
C MET A 214 11.50 2.40 -0.78
N LYS A 215 11.22 1.52 -1.76
CA LYS A 215 12.26 0.87 -2.55
C LYS A 215 12.84 1.85 -3.56
N LYS A 216 14.11 1.67 -3.87
CA LYS A 216 14.81 2.47 -4.88
C LYS A 216 14.31 2.10 -6.28
N GLY A 217 13.83 3.08 -7.02
CA GLY A 217 13.38 2.96 -8.41
C GLY A 217 14.11 3.96 -9.31
N ARG A 218 14.14 3.66 -10.60
CA ARG A 218 14.76 4.52 -11.62
C ARG A 218 13.69 5.21 -12.43
N ILE A 219 13.73 6.53 -12.51
CA ILE A 219 12.83 7.35 -13.31
C ILE A 219 13.22 7.18 -14.77
N ILE A 220 12.27 6.76 -15.59
CA ILE A 220 12.45 6.49 -17.02
C ILE A 220 11.82 7.59 -17.86
N LYS A 221 10.74 8.20 -17.38
CA LYS A 221 10.01 9.24 -18.11
C LYS A 221 9.26 10.16 -17.16
N ILE A 222 9.13 11.43 -17.55
CA ILE A 222 8.29 12.41 -16.88
C ILE A 222 7.36 13.03 -17.92
N SER A 223 6.07 13.10 -17.64
CA SER A 223 5.05 13.66 -18.53
C SER A 223 4.06 14.53 -17.74
N HIS A 224 3.43 15.48 -18.41
CA HIS A 224 2.31 16.27 -17.86
C HIS A 224 1.01 15.46 -17.80
N ASP A 225 0.82 14.58 -18.79
CA ASP A 225 -0.36 13.72 -18.89
C ASP A 225 -0.09 12.32 -18.36
N LEU A 226 -1.16 11.64 -17.94
CA LEU A 226 -1.11 10.24 -17.55
C LEU A 226 -0.66 9.40 -18.77
N PRO A 227 0.42 8.61 -18.66
CA PRO A 227 0.93 7.84 -19.80
C PRO A 227 -0.10 6.88 -20.38
N SER A 228 -0.11 6.71 -21.71
CA SER A 228 -1.07 5.84 -22.41
C SER A 228 -0.88 4.35 -22.12
N ASP A 229 0.31 3.95 -21.69
CA ASP A 229 0.65 2.60 -21.21
C ASP A 229 0.30 2.39 -19.72
N CYS A 230 -0.18 3.43 -19.04
CA CYS A 230 -0.70 3.33 -17.69
C CYS A 230 -1.95 2.45 -17.67
N PRO A 231 -2.10 1.51 -16.73
CA PRO A 231 -3.28 0.65 -16.71
C PRO A 231 -4.55 1.40 -16.30
N PHE A 232 -4.43 2.61 -15.74
CA PHE A 232 -5.54 3.43 -15.27
C PHE A 232 -6.02 4.35 -16.41
N ARG A 233 -7.36 4.47 -16.57
CA ARG A 233 -7.92 5.29 -17.66
C ARG A 233 -7.80 6.79 -17.44
N ASN A 234 -7.72 7.21 -16.18
CA ASN A 234 -7.65 8.61 -15.75
C ASN A 234 -7.18 8.72 -14.30
N TYR A 235 -6.89 9.95 -13.86
CA TYR A 235 -6.45 10.26 -12.51
C TYR A 235 -7.44 9.80 -11.42
N LYS A 236 -8.75 9.86 -11.67
CA LYS A 236 -9.77 9.41 -10.70
C LYS A 236 -9.64 7.91 -10.40
N GLU A 237 -9.35 7.08 -11.40
CA GLU A 237 -9.09 5.65 -11.19
C GLU A 237 -7.79 5.40 -10.42
N LEU A 238 -6.72 6.13 -10.77
CA LEU A 238 -5.43 6.08 -10.08
C LEU A 238 -5.58 6.46 -8.60
N LYS A 239 -6.24 7.57 -8.30
CA LYS A 239 -6.54 8.02 -6.94
C LYS A 239 -7.34 7.00 -6.15
N ARG A 240 -8.38 6.41 -6.76
CA ARG A 240 -9.16 5.34 -6.14
C ARG A 240 -8.29 4.13 -5.82
N HIS A 241 -7.35 3.77 -6.70
CA HIS A 241 -6.42 2.68 -6.45
C HIS A 241 -5.51 2.97 -5.25
N TRP A 242 -4.86 4.14 -5.20
CA TRP A 242 -3.99 4.50 -4.08
C TRP A 242 -4.73 4.49 -2.74
N LYS A 243 -5.95 5.04 -2.71
CA LYS A 243 -6.82 5.02 -1.53
C LYS A 243 -7.22 3.60 -1.12
N ASN A 244 -7.67 2.79 -2.08
CA ASN A 244 -8.23 1.48 -1.78
C ASN A 244 -7.17 0.44 -1.48
N THR A 245 -5.97 0.55 -2.06
CA THR A 245 -4.87 -0.39 -1.85
C THR A 245 -4.03 0.00 -0.64
N TYR A 246 -3.60 1.26 -0.56
CA TYR A 246 -2.60 1.71 0.41
C TYR A 246 -3.18 2.61 1.51
N GLY A 247 -4.42 3.08 1.35
CA GLY A 247 -5.03 4.06 2.26
C GLY A 247 -4.62 5.50 1.98
N TYR A 248 -3.78 5.74 0.97
CA TYR A 248 -3.22 7.06 0.69
C TYR A 248 -4.25 8.00 0.07
N ARG A 249 -4.17 9.29 0.41
CA ARG A 249 -4.96 10.35 -0.22
C ARG A 249 -4.07 11.13 -1.18
N LEU A 250 -4.31 10.92 -2.47
CA LEU A 250 -3.77 11.81 -3.49
C LEU A 250 -4.58 13.11 -3.55
N PRO A 251 -4.01 14.22 -4.08
CA PRO A 251 -4.71 15.49 -4.28
C PRO A 251 -6.09 15.38 -4.94
N GLU A 252 -6.95 16.38 -4.74
CA GLU A 252 -8.28 16.40 -5.36
C GLU A 252 -8.24 16.75 -6.85
N SER A 253 -7.35 17.66 -7.24
CA SER A 253 -7.15 18.04 -8.63
C SER A 253 -5.86 17.43 -9.20
N GLU A 254 -5.84 17.20 -10.51
CA GLU A 254 -4.65 16.87 -11.29
C GLU A 254 -3.94 18.12 -11.83
N ASP A 255 -4.43 19.33 -11.51
CA ASP A 255 -3.84 20.58 -11.98
C ASP A 255 -2.37 20.71 -11.55
N GLY A 256 -1.48 20.82 -12.54
CA GLY A 256 -0.04 20.92 -12.31
C GLY A 256 0.63 19.65 -11.82
N MET A 257 -0.09 18.51 -11.81
CA MET A 257 0.45 17.19 -11.48
C MET A 257 1.40 16.72 -12.58
N LEU A 258 2.50 16.10 -12.18
CA LEU A 258 3.40 15.42 -13.10
C LEU A 258 3.33 13.92 -12.89
N TYR A 259 3.51 13.17 -13.97
CA TYR A 259 3.53 11.72 -13.93
C TYR A 259 4.94 11.21 -14.17
N TYR A 260 5.43 10.45 -13.19
CA TYR A 260 6.74 9.83 -13.23
C TYR A 260 6.57 8.34 -13.56
N GLN A 261 7.15 7.90 -14.68
CA GLN A 261 7.27 6.48 -14.97
C GLN A 261 8.54 5.95 -14.34
N VAL A 262 8.39 4.98 -13.45
CA VAL A 262 9.48 4.41 -12.68
C VAL A 262 9.61 2.93 -13.00
N ASN A 263 10.86 2.50 -13.20
CA ASN A 263 11.22 1.11 -13.33
C ASN A 263 11.92 0.62 -12.05
N PHE A 264 11.57 -0.60 -11.63
CA PHE A 264 12.28 -1.31 -10.57
C PHE A 264 12.99 -2.49 -11.20
N ARG A 265 14.31 -2.39 -11.41
CA ARG A 265 15.11 -3.45 -12.07
C ARG A 265 14.83 -4.88 -11.59
N PRO A 266 14.65 -5.15 -10.27
CA PRO A 266 14.32 -6.50 -9.80
C PRO A 266 12.98 -7.05 -10.30
N LEU A 267 12.09 -6.20 -10.82
CA LEU A 267 10.76 -6.54 -11.35
C LEU A 267 10.72 -6.55 -12.89
N GLY A 268 11.90 -6.54 -13.55
CA GLY A 268 12.03 -6.53 -15.01
C GLY A 268 11.73 -5.16 -15.63
N ASP A 269 11.25 -5.15 -16.87
CA ASP A 269 11.05 -3.94 -17.68
C ASP A 269 9.71 -3.24 -17.43
N ARG A 270 8.94 -3.70 -16.43
CA ARG A 270 7.64 -3.10 -16.11
C ARG A 270 7.80 -1.66 -15.63
N LEU A 271 6.99 -0.77 -16.20
CA LEU A 271 6.88 0.64 -15.78
C LEU A 271 5.69 0.83 -14.83
N TYR A 272 5.88 1.70 -13.86
CA TYR A 272 4.86 2.09 -12.89
C TYR A 272 4.72 3.61 -12.90
N SER A 273 3.49 4.09 -13.02
CA SER A 273 3.19 5.54 -13.07
C SER A 273 2.88 6.08 -11.67
N TYR A 274 3.58 7.14 -11.28
CA TYR A 274 3.41 7.82 -10.00
C TYR A 274 3.03 9.29 -10.22
N PRO A 275 1.91 9.75 -9.64
CA PRO A 275 1.52 11.16 -9.69
C PRO A 275 2.22 11.94 -8.57
N LEU A 276 2.88 13.05 -8.91
CA LEU A 276 3.53 13.98 -7.97
C LEU A 276 3.21 15.44 -8.29
#